data_AF-A0AA36ICE8-F1
#
_entry.id   AF-A0AA36ICE8-F1
#
_cell.length_a   1.000
_cell.length_b   1.000
_cell.length_c   1.000
_cell.angle_alpha   90.00
_cell.angle_beta   90.00
_cell.angle_gamma   90.00
#
_symmetry.space_group_name_H-M   'P 1'
#
loop_
_entity.id
_entity.type
_entity.pdbx_description
1 polymer ?
#
loop_
_entity_poly.entity_id
_entity_poly.type
_entity_poly.pdbx_seq_one_letter_code
_entity_poly.pdbx_strand_id
1 'polypeptide(L)'
;MYTSAMSVFDGVLGLGFDNLAFGGSPLVQVLINSRQLKEPVFGFYLGDQEDGQLVLGGVDEKHFEGKFHFLPVVSTAYWQAA
;
A
#
# COMPACT_ATOMS: atom_id res chain seq x y z
N MET A 1 28.23 20.21 -14.61
CA MET A 1 27.61 18.97 -15.14
C MET A 1 26.64 18.50 -14.06
N TYR A 2 25.33 18.72 -14.24
CA TYR A 2 24.32 18.33 -13.24
C TYR A 2 23.99 16.86 -13.45
N THR A 3 24.31 15.99 -12.49
CA THR A 3 23.73 14.65 -12.44
C THR A 3 22.33 14.80 -11.87
N SER A 4 21.31 14.90 -12.71
CA SER A 4 19.95 14.63 -12.21
C SER A 4 19.96 13.18 -11.75
N ALA A 5 19.73 12.92 -10.46
CA ALA A 5 19.38 11.59 -10.03
C ALA A 5 18.04 11.25 -10.69
N MET A 6 18.10 10.60 -11.86
CA MET A 6 16.93 9.96 -12.45
C MET A 6 16.57 8.82 -11.51
N SER A 7 15.29 8.76 -11.11
CA SER A 7 14.77 7.62 -10.36
C SER A 7 15.09 6.33 -11.11
N VAL A 8 15.43 5.27 -10.37
CA VAL A 8 15.66 3.92 -10.94
C VAL A 8 14.36 3.18 -11.27
N PHE A 9 13.23 3.88 -11.30
CA PHE A 9 11.91 3.33 -11.57
C PHE A 9 11.19 4.12 -12.66
N ASP A 10 10.38 3.42 -13.44
CA ASP A 10 9.63 3.97 -14.58
C ASP A 10 8.28 4.58 -14.19
N GLY A 11 7.76 4.26 -13.00
CA GLY A 11 6.46 4.75 -12.56
C GLY A 11 6.17 4.55 -11.08
N VAL A 12 5.02 5.11 -10.66
CA VAL A 12 4.53 5.06 -9.29
C VAL A 12 3.23 4.27 -9.26
N LEU A 13 3.16 3.28 -8.38
CA LEU A 13 1.91 2.56 -8.10
C LEU A 13 1.18 3.22 -6.93
N GLY A 14 0.04 3.85 -7.22
CA GLY A 14 -0.81 4.47 -6.20
C GLY A 14 -1.56 3.44 -5.36
N LEU A 15 -1.35 3.49 -4.04
CA LEU A 15 -2.05 2.66 -3.03
C LEU A 15 -2.89 3.50 -2.06
N GLY A 16 -3.22 4.73 -2.44
CA GLY A 16 -4.13 5.61 -1.71
C GLY A 16 -5.60 5.29 -2.00
N PHE A 17 -6.49 6.08 -1.41
CA PHE A 17 -7.91 6.02 -1.66
C PHE A 17 -8.29 6.65 -3.01
N ASP A 18 -9.50 6.36 -3.46
CA ASP A 18 -10.04 6.77 -4.77
C ASP A 18 -10.19 8.30 -4.91
N ASN A 19 -10.31 9.03 -3.80
CA ASN A 19 -10.51 10.48 -3.82
C ASN A 19 -9.30 11.28 -4.32
N LEU A 20 -8.09 10.69 -4.30
CA LEU A 20 -6.88 11.27 -4.87
C LEU A 20 -6.56 10.71 -6.25
N ALA A 21 -7.35 9.75 -6.75
CA ALA A 21 -7.08 9.14 -8.03
C ALA A 21 -7.51 10.04 -9.19
N PHE A 22 -6.69 10.10 -10.24
CA PHE A 22 -7.00 10.83 -11.46
C PHE A 22 -7.23 9.85 -12.61
N GLY A 23 -8.46 9.81 -13.13
CA GLY A 23 -8.78 9.06 -14.36
C GLY A 23 -8.93 7.54 -14.22
N GLY A 24 -8.99 6.99 -13.00
CA GLY A 24 -9.24 5.57 -12.74
C GLY A 24 -9.22 5.23 -11.25
N SER A 25 -9.61 3.99 -10.90
CA SER A 25 -9.59 3.54 -9.51
C SER A 25 -8.21 2.99 -9.11
N PRO A 26 -7.74 3.22 -7.87
CA PRO A 26 -6.52 2.61 -7.34
C PRO A 26 -6.52 1.09 -7.45
N LEU A 27 -5.34 0.48 -7.62
CA LEU A 27 -5.18 -0.96 -7.80
C LEU A 27 -5.92 -1.77 -6.73
N VAL A 28 -5.74 -1.42 -5.46
CA VAL A 28 -6.36 -2.15 -4.34
C VAL A 28 -7.88 -2.10 -4.44
N GLN A 29 -8.46 -0.96 -4.82
CA GLN A 29 -9.90 -0.82 -4.99
C GLN A 29 -10.42 -1.71 -6.14
N VAL A 30 -9.68 -1.77 -7.25
CA VAL A 30 -10.00 -2.67 -8.37
C VAL A 30 -9.99 -4.13 -7.92
N LEU A 31 -8.99 -4.54 -7.14
CA LEU A 31 -8.86 -5.92 -6.64
C LEU A 31 -9.94 -6.29 -5.62
N ILE A 32 -10.33 -5.34 -4.75
CA ILE A 32 -11.46 -5.51 -3.82
C ILE A 32 -12.77 -5.67 -4.60
N ASN A 33 -13.05 -4.76 -5.54
CA ASN A 33 -14.29 -4.76 -6.31
C ASN A 33 -14.44 -6.02 -7.17
N SER A 34 -13.31 -6.53 -7.69
CA SER A 34 -13.27 -7.76 -8.49
C SER A 34 -13.17 -9.04 -7.65
N ARG A 35 -13.15 -8.94 -6.31
CA ARG A 35 -13.05 -10.07 -5.35
C ARG A 35 -11.82 -10.97 -5.59
N GLN A 36 -10.71 -10.36 -5.99
CA GLN A 36 -9.45 -11.08 -6.24
C GLN A 36 -8.56 -11.17 -4.99
N LEU A 37 -8.93 -10.49 -3.90
CA LEU A 37 -8.21 -10.57 -2.63
C LEU A 37 -8.90 -11.53 -1.68
N LYS A 38 -8.11 -12.30 -0.93
CA LYS A 38 -8.61 -13.12 0.19
C LYS A 38 -9.25 -12.24 1.27
N GLU A 39 -8.58 -11.14 1.62
CA GLU A 39 -9.06 -10.12 2.54
C GLU A 39 -8.92 -8.73 1.92
N PRO A 40 -9.80 -7.75 2.18
CA PRO A 40 -9.73 -6.43 1.57
C PRO A 40 -8.67 -5.53 2.23
N VAL A 41 -7.44 -6.02 2.37
CA VAL A 41 -6.29 -5.36 3.00
C VAL A 41 -5.02 -5.56 2.19
N PHE A 42 -4.01 -4.73 2.45
CA PHE A 42 -2.63 -4.99 2.02
C PHE A 42 -1.68 -4.68 3.18
N GLY A 43 -0.54 -5.37 3.21
CA GLY A 43 0.47 -5.25 4.24
C GLY A 43 1.81 -4.82 3.66
N PHE A 44 2.56 -4.02 4.43
CA PHE A 44 3.95 -3.67 4.14
C PHE A 44 4.87 -4.19 5.23
N TYR A 45 5.92 -4.90 4.82
CA TYR A 45 7.14 -5.08 5.59
C TYR A 45 8.25 -4.27 4.90
N LEU A 46 8.96 -3.43 5.65
CA LEU A 46 9.93 -2.49 5.07
C LEU A 46 11.37 -3.02 5.06
N GLY A 47 11.61 -4.24 5.54
CA GLY A 47 12.91 -4.90 5.43
C GLY A 47 13.98 -4.46 6.42
N ASP A 48 13.99 -3.18 6.84
CA ASP A 48 15.06 -2.56 7.64
C ASP A 48 16.47 -3.06 7.28
N GLN A 49 16.98 -2.60 6.14
CA GLN A 49 18.22 -3.07 5.48
C GLN A 49 18.11 -4.42 4.74
N GLU A 50 16.98 -5.11 4.83
CA GLU A 50 16.62 -6.25 3.97
C GLU A 50 15.60 -5.86 2.88
N ASP A 51 15.24 -6.82 2.03
CA ASP A 51 14.19 -6.65 1.04
C ASP A 51 12.83 -6.43 1.70
N GLY A 52 12.12 -5.39 1.26
CA GLY A 52 10.74 -5.13 1.67
C GLY A 52 9.74 -6.05 0.96
N GLN A 53 8.56 -6.19 1.54
CA GLN A 53 7.47 -7.00 0.99
C GLN A 53 6.15 -6.22 0.99
N LEU A 54 5.46 -6.24 -0.16
CA LEU A 54 4.06 -5.85 -0.28
C LEU A 54 3.22 -7.13 -0.40
N VAL A 55 2.27 -7.33 0.51
CA VAL A 55 1.29 -8.41 0.44
C VAL A 55 -0.07 -7.82 0.08
N LEU A 56 -0.67 -8.29 -1.01
CA LEU A 56 -2.05 -7.95 -1.37
C LEU A 56 -2.99 -9.06 -0.88
N GLY A 57 -4.00 -8.69 -0.13
CA GLY A 57 -5.00 -9.63 0.38
C GLY A 57 -4.68 -10.27 1.72
N GLY A 58 -3.77 -9.67 2.50
CA GLY A 58 -3.36 -10.16 3.82
C GLY A 58 -2.04 -9.56 4.28
N VAL A 59 -1.35 -10.30 5.14
CA VAL A 59 -0.01 -10.01 5.67
C VAL A 59 0.81 -11.32 5.73
N ASP A 60 2.13 -11.23 5.80
CA ASP A 60 2.98 -12.40 6.09
C ASP A 60 3.27 -12.46 7.60
N GLU A 61 2.80 -13.53 8.25
CA GLU A 61 2.95 -13.77 9.70
C GLU A 61 4.42 -13.92 10.13
N LYS A 62 5.36 -14.10 9.19
CA LYS A 62 6.79 -14.11 9.50
C LYS A 62 7.36 -12.72 9.84
N HIS A 63 6.67 -11.65 9.46
CA HIS A 63 7.18 -10.28 9.56
C HIS A 63 6.65 -9.49 10.76
N PHE A 64 5.86 -10.11 11.64
CA PHE A 64 5.39 -9.46 12.87
C PHE A 64 5.13 -10.48 13.97
N GLU A 65 5.15 -10.02 15.22
CA GLU A 65 4.72 -10.79 16.38
C GLU A 65 3.49 -10.14 17.01
N GLY A 66 2.65 -10.94 17.67
CA GLY A 66 1.47 -10.44 18.36
C GLY A 66 0.27 -10.18 17.43
N LYS A 67 -0.48 -9.12 17.71
CA LYS A 67 -1.74 -8.78 17.01
C LYS A 67 -1.71 -7.35 16.50
N PHE A 68 -2.39 -7.11 15.38
CA PHE A 68 -2.59 -5.76 14.89
C PHE A 68 -3.54 -4.97 15.79
N HIS A 69 -3.21 -3.68 15.95
CA HIS A 69 -4.10 -2.68 16.49
C HIS A 69 -4.59 -1.80 15.33
N PHE A 70 -5.89 -1.83 15.07
CA PHE A 70 -6.50 -1.04 13.99
C PHE A 70 -6.98 0.29 14.53
N LEU A 71 -6.62 1.36 13.84
CA LEU A 71 -7.10 2.71 14.11
C LEU A 71 -8.08 3.13 13.01
N PRO A 72 -9.16 3.86 13.34
CA PRO A 72 -10.07 4.38 12.34
C PRO A 72 -9.35 5.41 11.47
N VAL A 73 -9.63 5.37 10.16
CA VAL A 73 -9.18 6.40 9.21
C VAL A 73 -10.04 7.65 9.39
N VAL A 74 -9.41 8.80 9.62
CA VAL A 74 -10.12 10.07 9.87
C VAL A 74 -10.33 10.93 8.62
N SER A 75 -9.51 10.72 7.59
CA SER A 75 -9.62 11.39 6.30
C SER A 75 -9.18 10.43 5.23
N THR A 76 -10.05 10.14 4.25
CA THR A 76 -9.70 9.29 3.13
C THR A 76 -8.77 9.97 2.13
N ALA A 77 -8.36 11.23 2.33
CA ALA A 77 -7.30 11.82 1.49
C ALA A 77 -5.96 11.12 1.68
N TYR A 78 -5.73 10.51 2.85
CA TYR A 78 -4.49 9.83 3.17
C TYR A 78 -4.77 8.59 4.00
N TRP A 79 -3.76 7.75 4.20
CA TRP A 79 -3.79 6.76 5.29
C TRP A 79 -3.55 7.47 6.64
N GLN A 80 -4.49 8.33 7.02
CA GLN A 80 -4.43 9.13 8.24
C GLN A 80 -5.28 8.49 9.33
N ALA A 81 -4.63 8.06 10.41
CA ALA A 81 -5.26 7.53 11.61
C ALA A 81 -5.69 8.64 12.57
N ALA A 82 -6.64 8.33 13.46
CA ALA A 82 -7.05 9.17 14.59
C ALA A 82 -5.97 9.33 15.65
#